data_AF-A0A7Y2RCY0-F1
#
_entry.id   AF-A0A7Y2RCY0-F1
#
_cell.length_a   1.000
_cell.length_b   1.000
_cell.length_c   1.000
_cell.angle_alpha   90.00
_cell.angle_beta   90.00
_cell.angle_gamma   90.00
#
_symmetry.space_group_name_H-M   'P 1'
#
loop_
_entity.id
_entity.type
_entity.pdbx_description
1 polymer ?
#
loop_
_entity_poly.entity_id
_entity_poly.type
_entity_poly.pdbx_seq_one_letter_code
_entity_poly.pdbx_strand_id
1 'polypeptide(L)'
;MSSYSSLSLTDIQKIPFEEFMSERIEITSIRFKNGRKNTCCSDLVNWLNKNKLNLYFYQFKSSSVFGGSKYEYTYKTAYFKLTYSYEDGYDENLEISPISLKEKQELCAKKNPDPEILNKTPSILDLWFGFNKKYPESIDTCGIKKSKLNENDFIEVMHKTKN
;
A
#
# COMPACT_ATOMS: atom_id res chain seq x y z
N MET A 1 -18.60 16.57 9.86
CA MET A 1 -18.03 15.24 10.18
C MET A 1 -17.84 14.52 8.85
N SER A 2 -16.64 13.98 8.57
CA SER A 2 -16.34 13.32 7.29
C SER A 2 -17.07 11.97 7.23
N SER A 3 -17.96 11.78 6.25
CA SER A 3 -18.85 10.61 6.10
C SER A 3 -18.14 9.26 5.96
N TYR A 4 -16.84 9.24 5.69
CA TYR A 4 -16.09 8.02 5.36
C TYR A 4 -15.55 7.23 6.56
N SER A 5 -15.56 7.78 7.78
CA SER A 5 -14.98 7.08 8.95
C SER A 5 -15.82 5.92 9.50
N SER A 6 -16.99 5.65 8.90
CA SER A 6 -17.95 4.63 9.36
C SER A 6 -18.34 3.61 8.28
N LEU A 7 -17.70 3.63 7.11
CA LEU A 7 -18.01 2.66 6.06
C LEU A 7 -17.44 1.28 6.39
N SER A 8 -18.23 0.24 6.13
CA SER A 8 -17.75 -1.14 6.22
C SER A 8 -16.80 -1.45 5.06
N LEU A 9 -15.95 -2.48 5.18
CA LEU A 9 -15.09 -2.91 4.07
C LEU A 9 -15.92 -3.19 2.82
N THR A 10 -17.06 -3.89 2.97
CA THR A 10 -17.97 -4.22 1.85
C THR A 10 -18.48 -2.98 1.12
N ASP A 11 -18.71 -1.88 1.84
CA ASP A 11 -19.13 -0.62 1.23
C ASP A 11 -17.96 0.03 0.50
N ILE A 12 -16.77 0.06 1.12
CA ILE A 12 -15.55 0.60 0.52
C ILE A 12 -15.20 -0.15 -0.78
N GLN A 13 -15.37 -1.48 -0.80
CA GLN A 13 -15.12 -2.34 -1.98
C GLN A 13 -16.03 -2.03 -3.16
N LYS A 14 -17.16 -1.35 -2.95
CA LYS A 14 -18.11 -0.96 -3.99
C LYS A 14 -17.90 0.47 -4.51
N ILE A 15 -17.07 1.28 -3.83
CA ILE A 15 -16.80 2.65 -4.27
C ILE A 15 -16.02 2.60 -5.60
N PRO A 16 -16.56 3.20 -6.68
CA PRO A 16 -15.90 3.20 -7.98
C PRO A 16 -14.67 4.13 -7.98
N PHE A 17 -13.76 3.91 -8.93
CA PHE A 17 -12.54 4.72 -9.07
C PHE A 17 -12.85 6.21 -9.23
N GLU A 18 -13.88 6.53 -10.01
CA GLU A 18 -14.31 7.89 -10.29
C GLU A 18 -14.70 8.64 -9.00
N GLU A 19 -15.36 7.95 -8.07
CA GLU A 19 -15.73 8.55 -6.78
C GLU A 19 -14.51 8.76 -5.89
N PHE A 20 -13.53 7.85 -5.88
CA PHE A 20 -12.25 8.09 -5.18
C PHE A 20 -11.58 9.37 -5.66
N MET A 21 -11.62 9.63 -6.96
CA MET A 21 -11.01 10.81 -7.57
C MET A 21 -11.83 12.09 -7.33
N SER A 22 -13.13 12.08 -7.65
CA SER A 22 -13.99 13.27 -7.53
C SER A 22 -14.17 13.70 -6.08
N GLU A 23 -14.35 12.74 -5.17
CA GLU A 23 -14.51 12.99 -3.75
C GLU A 23 -13.18 13.06 -3.01
N ARG A 24 -12.02 12.91 -3.68
CA ARG A 24 -10.70 12.89 -3.05
C ARG A 24 -10.68 11.98 -1.81
N ILE A 25 -11.06 10.72 -1.99
CA ILE A 25 -11.03 9.71 -0.92
C ILE A 25 -9.61 9.15 -0.86
N GLU A 26 -8.95 9.34 0.28
CA GLU A 26 -7.62 8.78 0.54
C GLU A 26 -7.74 7.40 1.16
N ILE A 27 -7.08 6.41 0.55
CA ILE A 27 -6.73 5.15 1.20
C ILE A 27 -5.58 5.40 2.15
N THR A 28 -5.79 5.13 3.44
CA THR A 28 -4.77 5.26 4.49
C THR A 28 -4.05 3.95 4.76
N SER A 29 -4.72 2.82 4.54
CA SER A 29 -4.11 1.49 4.64
C SER A 29 -4.95 0.44 3.92
N ILE A 30 -4.29 -0.63 3.47
CA ILE A 30 -4.91 -1.87 3.00
C ILE A 30 -4.27 -2.99 3.81
N ARG A 31 -5.07 -3.70 4.60
CA ARG A 31 -4.63 -4.84 5.41
C ARG A 31 -5.24 -6.12 4.88
N PHE A 32 -4.47 -7.19 4.95
CA PHE A 32 -4.87 -8.49 4.45
C PHE A 32 -5.02 -9.48 5.59
N LYS A 33 -5.94 -10.43 5.43
CA LYS A 33 -6.18 -11.49 6.41
C LYS A 33 -4.94 -12.36 6.56
N ASN A 34 -4.65 -12.77 7.78
CA ASN A 34 -3.55 -13.70 8.04
C ASN A 34 -3.90 -15.12 7.58
N GLY A 35 -2.88 -15.88 7.20
CA GLY A 35 -2.98 -17.33 7.06
C GLY A 35 -2.36 -17.89 5.79
N ARG A 36 -1.98 -19.17 5.87
CA ARG A 36 -1.23 -19.93 4.84
C ARG A 36 -1.89 -19.99 3.46
N LYS A 37 -3.18 -19.65 3.33
CA LYS A 37 -3.92 -19.62 2.06
C LYS A 37 -3.93 -18.23 1.41
N ASN A 38 -3.50 -17.19 2.12
CA ASN A 38 -3.43 -15.84 1.58
C ASN A 38 -2.11 -15.61 0.84
N THR A 39 -2.14 -15.85 -0.48
CA THR A 39 -0.94 -15.65 -1.33
C THR A 39 -0.71 -14.19 -1.70
N CYS A 40 -1.56 -13.24 -1.30
CA CYS A 40 -1.37 -11.83 -1.64
C CYS A 40 -0.03 -11.29 -1.12
N CYS A 41 0.39 -11.73 0.08
CA CYS A 41 1.68 -11.39 0.66
C CYS A 41 2.82 -11.91 -0.23
N SER A 42 2.83 -13.21 -0.51
CA SER A 42 3.88 -13.82 -1.34
C SER A 42 3.91 -13.22 -2.75
N ASP A 43 2.75 -12.96 -3.36
CA ASP A 43 2.65 -12.41 -4.71
C ASP A 43 3.24 -10.98 -4.77
N LEU A 44 2.87 -10.12 -3.83
CA LEU A 44 3.35 -8.74 -3.78
C LEU A 44 4.85 -8.68 -3.43
N VAL A 45 5.30 -9.47 -2.46
CA VAL A 45 6.72 -9.56 -2.08
C VAL A 45 7.55 -10.11 -3.25
N ASN A 46 7.06 -11.15 -3.94
CA ASN A 46 7.72 -11.68 -5.14
C ASN A 46 7.79 -10.64 -6.25
N TRP A 47 6.73 -9.87 -6.46
CA TRP A 47 6.74 -8.76 -7.42
C TRP A 47 7.79 -7.70 -7.05
N LEU A 48 7.85 -7.28 -5.78
CA LEU A 48 8.86 -6.30 -5.31
C LEU A 48 10.29 -6.82 -5.49
N ASN A 49 10.53 -8.11 -5.17
CA ASN A 49 11.83 -8.74 -5.32
C ASN A 49 12.26 -8.88 -6.80
N LYS A 50 11.31 -9.05 -7.72
CA LYS A 50 11.57 -9.05 -9.17
C LYS A 50 11.77 -7.65 -9.74
N ASN A 51 11.16 -6.64 -9.13
CA ASN A 51 11.19 -5.25 -9.58
C ASN A 51 12.01 -4.36 -8.62
N LYS A 52 13.24 -4.77 -8.29
CA LYS A 52 14.08 -4.05 -7.32
C LYS A 52 14.36 -2.59 -7.68
N LEU A 53 14.28 -2.24 -8.96
CA LEU A 53 14.42 -0.86 -9.44
C LEU A 53 13.30 0.07 -8.90
N ASN A 54 12.14 -0.49 -8.56
CA ASN A 54 11.01 0.24 -7.98
C ASN A 54 11.16 0.43 -6.44
N LEU A 55 12.18 -0.18 -5.83
CA LEU A 55 12.43 -0.11 -4.39
C LEU A 55 13.40 1.01 -4.03
N TYR A 56 12.92 1.99 -3.27
CA TYR A 56 13.76 3.10 -2.81
C TYR A 56 14.28 2.90 -1.40
N PHE A 57 13.55 2.14 -0.58
CA PHE A 57 13.93 1.81 0.77
C PHE A 57 13.58 0.36 1.08
N TYR A 58 14.48 -0.29 1.81
CA TYR A 58 14.29 -1.61 2.39
C TYR A 58 14.84 -1.59 3.82
N GLN A 59 14.07 -2.14 4.75
CA GLN A 59 14.50 -2.36 6.12
C GLN A 59 14.02 -3.72 6.60
N PHE A 60 14.90 -4.40 7.32
CA PHE A 60 14.62 -5.61 8.06
C PHE A 60 14.88 -5.35 9.55
N LYS A 61 13.97 -5.83 10.39
CA LYS A 61 14.12 -5.85 11.85
C LYS A 61 13.79 -7.24 12.37
N SER A 62 14.48 -7.64 13.43
CA SER A 62 14.15 -8.84 14.18
C SER A 62 14.15 -8.54 15.67
N SER A 63 13.27 -9.22 16.40
CA SER A 63 13.15 -9.11 17.86
C SER A 63 12.73 -10.44 18.47
N SER A 64 13.24 -10.75 19.65
CA SER A 64 12.77 -11.90 20.43
C SER A 64 11.38 -11.63 21.01
N VAL A 65 10.51 -12.64 20.95
CA VAL A 65 9.16 -12.64 21.54
C VAL A 65 8.99 -13.89 22.40
N PHE A 66 7.94 -13.95 23.23
CA PHE A 66 7.72 -15.13 24.07
C PHE A 66 7.37 -16.34 23.19
N GLY A 67 8.31 -17.29 23.09
CA GLY A 67 8.12 -18.52 22.31
C GLY A 67 8.68 -18.50 20.88
N GLY A 68 9.40 -17.45 20.46
CA GLY A 68 10.02 -17.39 19.13
C GLY A 68 10.70 -16.06 18.79
N SER A 69 10.91 -15.85 17.49
CA SER A 69 11.43 -14.62 16.90
C SER A 69 10.38 -13.97 16.00
N LYS A 70 10.27 -12.63 16.09
CA LYS A 70 9.48 -11.81 15.17
C LYS A 70 10.39 -11.11 14.19
N TYR A 71 9.99 -11.13 12.94
CA TYR A 71 10.68 -10.54 11.80
C TYR A 71 9.76 -9.54 11.13
N GLU A 72 10.24 -8.32 10.90
CA GLU A 72 9.50 -7.26 10.23
C GLU A 72 10.30 -6.78 9.03
N TYR A 73 9.63 -6.69 7.90
CA TYR A 73 10.18 -6.18 6.66
C TYR A 73 9.39 -4.96 6.22
N THR A 74 10.09 -3.89 5.83
CA THR A 74 9.49 -2.69 5.27
C THR A 74 10.13 -2.38 3.92
N TYR A 75 9.28 -2.24 2.90
CA TYR A 75 9.65 -1.84 1.54
C TYR A 75 8.96 -0.52 1.22
N LYS A 76 9.66 0.42 0.58
CA LYS A 76 9.02 1.64 0.07
C LYS A 76 9.31 1.82 -1.41
N THR A 77 8.25 2.15 -2.14
CA THR A 77 8.28 2.57 -3.54
C THR A 77 8.02 4.07 -3.63
N ALA A 78 7.82 4.59 -4.84
CA ALA A 78 7.41 5.98 -5.06
C ALA A 78 5.99 6.31 -4.55
N TYR A 79 5.13 5.30 -4.37
CA TYR A 79 3.70 5.52 -4.12
C TYR A 79 3.18 4.83 -2.85
N PHE A 80 3.82 3.76 -2.39
CA PHE A 80 3.36 3.02 -1.23
C PHE A 80 4.50 2.43 -0.42
N LYS A 81 4.20 2.18 0.85
CA LYS A 81 4.99 1.40 1.80
C LYS A 81 4.30 0.06 1.99
N LEU A 82 5.07 -1.01 1.89
CA LEU A 82 4.68 -2.35 2.32
C LEU A 82 5.36 -2.65 3.65
N THR A 83 4.59 -3.03 4.65
CA THR A 83 5.10 -3.62 5.89
C THR A 83 4.53 -5.02 6.03
N TYR A 84 5.40 -6.02 6.20
CA TYR A 84 4.96 -7.37 6.52
C TYR A 84 5.77 -7.94 7.67
N SER A 85 5.12 -8.75 8.50
CA SER A 85 5.76 -9.41 9.62
C SER A 85 5.46 -10.91 9.66
N TYR A 86 6.45 -11.68 10.08
CA TYR A 86 6.38 -13.11 10.32
C TYR A 86 6.92 -13.38 11.72
N GLU A 87 6.24 -14.23 12.48
CA GLU A 87 6.71 -14.79 13.74
C GLU A 87 6.88 -16.30 13.56
N ASP A 88 7.84 -16.95 14.22
CA ASP A 88 8.21 -18.34 13.97
C ASP A 88 7.02 -19.29 13.67
N GLY A 89 6.83 -19.60 12.38
CA GLY A 89 5.78 -20.48 11.85
C GLY A 89 4.43 -19.83 11.45
N TYR A 90 4.25 -18.51 11.63
CA TYR A 90 3.01 -17.77 11.40
C TYR A 90 3.22 -16.45 10.64
N ASP A 91 2.54 -16.30 9.50
CA ASP A 91 2.43 -15.01 8.80
C ASP A 91 1.48 -14.12 9.60
N GLU A 92 2.02 -13.06 10.20
CA GLU A 92 1.30 -12.31 11.21
C GLU A 92 0.58 -11.09 10.68
N ASN A 93 1.12 -10.36 9.68
CA ASN A 93 0.47 -9.16 9.15
C ASN A 93 1.05 -8.74 7.79
N LEU A 94 0.18 -8.28 6.89
CA LEU A 94 0.55 -7.56 5.67
C LEU A 94 -0.25 -6.25 5.60
N GLU A 95 0.46 -5.12 5.58
CA GLU A 95 -0.15 -3.80 5.44
C GLU A 95 0.52 -3.02 4.31
N ILE A 96 -0.31 -2.41 3.46
CA ILE A 96 0.11 -1.44 2.44
C ILE A 96 -0.42 -0.08 2.88
N SER A 97 0.44 0.94 2.94
CA SER A 97 0.04 2.32 3.19
C SER A 97 0.56 3.25 2.09
N PRO A 98 -0.09 4.38 1.80
CA PRO A 98 0.49 5.38 0.91
C PRO A 98 1.79 5.95 1.51
N ILE A 99 2.64 6.49 0.63
CA ILE A 99 3.78 7.33 1.02
C ILE A 99 3.31 8.78 1.08
N SER A 100 3.78 9.56 2.06
CA SER A 100 3.42 10.98 2.14
C SER A 100 4.04 11.77 0.98
N LEU A 101 3.43 12.91 0.60
CA LEU A 101 3.97 13.78 -0.44
C LEU A 101 5.43 14.17 -0.16
N LYS A 102 5.73 14.58 1.08
CA LYS A 102 7.07 14.93 1.52
C LYS A 102 8.05 13.78 1.34
N GLU A 103 7.67 12.58 1.78
CA GLU A 103 8.52 11.40 1.66
C GLU A 103 8.72 11.00 0.19
N LYS A 104 7.70 11.13 -0.66
CA LYS A 104 7.82 10.91 -2.10
C LYS A 104 8.80 11.90 -2.72
N GLN A 105 8.69 13.19 -2.41
CA GLN A 105 9.62 14.23 -2.88
C GLN A 105 11.05 13.96 -2.43
N GLU A 106 11.25 13.57 -1.17
CA GLU A 106 12.57 13.20 -0.63
C GLU A 106 13.17 11.98 -1.36
N LEU A 107 12.35 10.95 -1.58
CA LEU A 107 12.79 9.74 -2.29
C LEU A 107 13.12 10.05 -3.76
N CYS A 108 12.26 10.80 -4.45
CA CYS A 108 12.46 11.20 -5.84
C CYS A 108 13.66 12.12 -6.01
N ALA A 109 13.86 13.10 -5.12
CA ALA A 109 15.03 13.98 -5.16
C ALA A 109 16.35 13.23 -4.91
N LYS A 110 16.34 12.27 -3.97
CA LYS A 110 17.54 11.51 -3.61
C LYS A 110 17.94 10.48 -4.67
N LYS A 111 16.95 9.84 -5.31
CA LYS A 111 17.18 8.72 -6.24
C LYS A 111 17.10 9.14 -7.70
N ASN A 112 16.52 10.30 -8.00
CA ASN A 112 16.18 10.78 -9.35
C ASN A 112 15.65 9.65 -10.25
N PRO A 113 14.53 9.02 -9.87
CA PRO A 113 14.10 7.79 -10.49
C PRO A 113 13.75 8.00 -11.96
N ASP A 114 14.11 7.02 -12.78
CA ASP A 114 13.75 6.98 -14.18
C ASP A 114 12.21 7.10 -14.33
N PRO A 115 11.71 8.01 -15.18
CA PRO A 115 10.28 8.10 -15.50
C PRO A 115 9.66 6.74 -15.89
N GLU A 116 10.40 5.85 -16.54
CA GLU A 116 9.94 4.50 -16.88
C GLU A 116 9.70 3.63 -15.65
N ILE A 117 10.54 3.75 -14.61
CA ILE A 117 10.40 3.08 -13.32
C ILE A 117 9.15 3.59 -12.59
N LEU A 118 8.95 4.92 -12.57
CA LEU A 118 7.75 5.53 -11.98
C LEU A 118 6.47 5.03 -12.68
N ASN A 119 6.48 5.00 -14.01
CA ASN A 119 5.33 4.52 -14.79
C ASN A 119 4.99 3.05 -14.52
N LYS A 120 6.00 2.20 -14.29
CA LYS A 120 5.82 0.77 -13.98
C LYS A 120 5.47 0.48 -12.52
N THR A 121 5.73 1.40 -11.59
CA THR A 121 5.45 1.21 -10.15
C THR A 121 3.98 1.46 -9.87
N PRO A 122 3.15 0.50 -9.40
CA PRO A 122 1.71 0.73 -9.18
C PRO A 122 1.47 1.77 -8.07
N SER A 123 0.40 2.57 -8.21
CA SER A 123 -0.07 3.48 -7.16
C SER A 123 -0.85 2.73 -6.07
N ILE A 124 -1.15 3.39 -4.96
CA ILE A 124 -1.99 2.78 -3.92
C ILE A 124 -3.42 2.46 -4.43
N LEU A 125 -3.99 3.31 -5.30
CA LEU A 125 -5.27 3.04 -5.96
C LEU A 125 -5.18 1.87 -6.95
N ASP A 126 -4.10 1.77 -7.74
CA ASP A 126 -3.88 0.63 -8.65
C ASP A 126 -3.88 -0.68 -7.85
N LEU A 127 -3.19 -0.69 -6.70
CA LEU A 127 -3.14 -1.83 -5.80
C LEU A 127 -4.52 -2.13 -5.21
N TRP A 128 -5.23 -1.13 -4.69
CA TRP A 128 -6.56 -1.31 -4.13
C TRP A 128 -7.53 -1.97 -5.11
N PHE A 129 -7.70 -1.37 -6.30
CA PHE A 129 -8.63 -1.92 -7.30
C PHE A 129 -8.16 -3.27 -7.84
N GLY A 130 -6.85 -3.47 -8.02
CA GLY A 130 -6.28 -4.74 -8.43
C GLY A 130 -6.53 -5.86 -7.40
N PHE A 131 -6.26 -5.59 -6.12
CA PHE A 131 -6.49 -6.56 -5.04
C PHE A 131 -7.97 -6.80 -4.80
N ASN A 132 -8.80 -5.76 -4.77
CA ASN A 132 -10.24 -5.90 -4.59
C ASN A 132 -10.87 -6.73 -5.72
N LYS A 133 -10.39 -6.58 -6.96
CA LYS A 133 -10.85 -7.40 -8.09
C LYS A 133 -10.39 -8.85 -8.00
N LYS A 134 -9.12 -9.09 -7.66
CA LYS A 134 -8.49 -10.41 -7.77
C LYS A 134 -8.61 -11.26 -6.51
N TYR A 135 -8.57 -10.62 -5.34
CA TYR A 135 -8.54 -11.25 -4.02
C TYR A 135 -9.43 -10.51 -3.00
N PRO A 136 -10.71 -10.24 -3.30
CA PRO A 136 -11.58 -9.46 -2.41
C PRO A 136 -11.68 -10.07 -1.00
N GLU A 137 -11.72 -11.40 -0.91
CA GLU A 137 -11.82 -12.15 0.34
C GLU A 137 -10.54 -12.13 1.19
N SER A 138 -9.40 -11.82 0.57
CA SER A 138 -8.09 -11.74 1.26
C SER A 138 -7.89 -10.41 1.97
N ILE A 139 -8.69 -9.39 1.65
CA ILE A 139 -8.63 -8.07 2.30
C ILE A 139 -9.35 -8.18 3.65
N ASP A 140 -8.68 -7.77 4.71
CA ASP A 140 -9.22 -7.74 6.07
C ASP A 140 -9.87 -6.39 6.36
N THR A 141 -9.13 -5.30 6.13
CA THR A 141 -9.61 -3.93 6.32
C THR A 141 -8.99 -2.97 5.31
N CYS A 142 -9.70 -1.91 4.98
CA CYS A 142 -9.22 -0.80 4.17
C CYS A 142 -9.53 0.49 4.92
N GLY A 143 -8.50 1.21 5.34
CA GLY A 143 -8.67 2.52 5.94
C GLY A 143 -8.89 3.56 4.84
N ILE A 144 -9.95 4.37 4.96
CA ILE A 144 -10.19 5.51 4.07
C ILE A 144 -10.53 6.77 4.85
N LYS A 145 -10.29 7.93 4.25
CA LYS A 145 -10.72 9.25 4.78
C LYS A 145 -10.91 10.25 3.64
N LYS A 146 -11.62 11.34 3.92
CA LYS A 146 -11.63 12.49 3.02
C LYS A 146 -10.25 13.17 3.02
N SER A 147 -9.71 13.44 1.83
CA SER A 147 -8.46 14.16 1.69
C SER A 147 -8.57 15.60 2.19
N LYS A 148 -7.48 16.09 2.76
CA LYS A 148 -7.26 17.54 3.01
C LYS A 148 -6.29 18.15 2.00
N LEU A 149 -5.73 17.35 1.11
CA LEU A 149 -4.82 17.80 0.07
C LEU A 149 -5.60 18.56 -1.00
N ASN A 150 -4.91 19.47 -1.70
CA ASN A 150 -5.43 20.00 -2.95
C ASN A 150 -5.46 18.88 -4.02
N GLU A 151 -6.11 19.14 -5.15
CA GLU A 151 -6.28 18.13 -6.20
C GLU A 151 -4.96 17.57 -6.73
N ASN A 152 -3.98 18.44 -6.99
CA ASN A 152 -2.68 18.02 -7.54
C ASN A 152 -1.92 17.12 -6.56
N ASP A 153 -1.82 17.55 -5.30
CA ASP A 153 -1.14 16.80 -4.24
C ASP A 153 -1.85 15.46 -3.96
N PHE A 154 -3.19 15.46 -4.01
CA PHE A 154 -3.98 14.24 -3.88
C PHE A 154 -3.68 13.25 -5.00
N ILE A 155 -3.72 13.70 -6.26
CA ILE A 155 -3.40 12.85 -7.42
C ILE A 155 -1.97 12.33 -7.30
N GLU A 156 -1.01 13.18 -6.90
CA GLU A 156 0.38 12.80 -6.76
C GLU A 156 0.63 11.69 -5.72
N VAL A 157 -0.11 11.71 -4.61
CA VAL A 157 0.00 10.71 -3.54
C VAL A 157 -0.78 9.44 -3.87
N MET A 158 -1.98 9.57 -4.41
CA MET A 158 -2.93 8.45 -4.55
C MET A 158 -2.81 7.72 -5.89
N HIS A 159 -2.39 8.43 -6.93
CA HIS A 159 -2.35 7.92 -8.29
C HIS A 159 -1.08 8.32 -9.04
N LYS A 160 -0.99 7.86 -10.29
CA LYS A 160 0.04 8.32 -11.22
C LYS A 160 -0.50 9.51 -11.98
N THR A 161 0.25 10.61 -11.97
CA THR A 161 0.10 11.61 -13.02
C THR A 161 0.61 10.99 -14.32
N LYS A 162 -0.27 10.83 -15.32
CA LYS A 162 0.18 10.58 -16.68
C LYS A 162 0.82 11.89 -17.16
N ASN A 163 2.15 11.90 -17.24
CA ASN A 163 2.87 12.95 -17.95
C ASN A 163 2.70 12.77 -19.46
#